data_AF-A0A527ZHT0-F1
#
_entry.id   AF-A0A527ZHT0-F1
#
_cell.length_a   1.000
_cell.length_b   1.000
_cell.length_c   1.000
_cell.angle_alpha   90.00
_cell.angle_beta   90.00
_cell.angle_gamma   90.00
#
_symmetry.space_group_name_H-M   'P 1'
#
loop_
_entity.id
_entity.type
_entity.pdbx_description
1 polymer ?
#
loop_
_entity_poly.entity_id
_entity_poly.type
_entity_poly.pdbx_seq_one_letter_code
_entity_poly.pdbx_strand_id
1 'polypeptide(L)' 'MPSTSIRKTEYDPERKVLSVWFVASGKCYQFEEVPPDT' A
#
# COMPACT_ATOMS: atom_id res chain seq x y z
N MET A 1 -2.48 14.71 2.11
CA MET A 1 -3.36 14.73 0.91
C MET A 1 -4.17 13.44 0.92
N PRO A 2 -5.51 13.48 1.05
CA PRO A 2 -6.33 12.30 0.80
C PRO A 2 -6.29 11.99 -0.69
N SER A 3 -5.90 10.76 -1.05
CA SER A 3 -5.93 10.29 -2.43
C SER A 3 -7.34 9.83 -2.78
N THR A 4 -7.89 10.27 -3.90
CA THR A 4 -9.18 9.79 -4.43
C THR A 4 -9.08 8.39 -5.04
N SER A 5 -7.86 7.93 -5.33
CA SER A 5 -7.59 6.65 -6.02
C SER A 5 -7.26 5.51 -5.06
N ILE A 6 -6.74 5.82 -3.86
CA ILE A 6 -6.26 4.82 -2.90
C ILE A 6 -7.28 4.68 -1.77
N ARG A 7 -7.77 3.45 -1.60
CA ARG A 7 -8.75 3.10 -0.55
C ARG A 7 -8.08 2.96 0.81
N LYS A 8 -6.98 2.21 0.85
CA LYS A 8 -6.16 2.00 2.03
C LYS A 8 -4.75 1.58 1.62
N THR A 9 -3.82 1.71 2.55
CA THR A 9 -2.47 1.16 2.49
C THR A 9 -2.17 0.43 3.78
N GLU A 10 -1.35 -0.61 3.71
CA GLU A 10 -0.99 -1.43 4.86
C GLU A 10 0.44 -1.89 4.66
N TYR A 11 1.27 -1.69 5.68
CA TYR A 11 2.68 -2.04 5.63
C TYR A 11 2.94 -3.21 6.58
N ASP A 12 3.53 -4.28 6.03
CA ASP A 12 4.04 -5.42 6.79
C ASP A 12 5.53 -5.19 7.05
N PRO A 13 5.94 -4.87 8.30
CA PRO A 13 7.33 -4.59 8.62
C PRO A 13 8.22 -5.85 8.64
N GLU A 14 7.66 -7.03 8.87
CA GLU A 14 8.43 -8.29 8.87
C GLU A 14 8.87 -8.64 7.46
N ARG A 15 7.97 -8.44 6.50
CA ARG A 15 8.23 -8.73 5.08
C ARG A 15 8.73 -7.51 4.29
N LYS A 16 8.66 -6.32 4.88
CA LYS A 16 8.90 -5.04 4.19
C LYS A 16 8.01 -4.87 2.96
N VAL A 17 6.73 -5.23 3.10
CA VAL A 17 5.76 -5.19 1.99
C VAL A 17 4.74 -4.10 2.22
N LEU A 18 4.59 -3.21 1.24
CA LEU A 18 3.49 -2.23 1.19
C LEU A 18 2.37 -2.75 0.30
N SER A 19 1.20 -2.98 0.89
CA SER A 19 -0.03 -3.31 0.17
C SER A 19 -0.85 -2.05 -0.09
N VAL A 20 -1.26 -1.84 -1.34
CA VAL A 20 -2.04 -0.66 -1.77
C VAL A 20 -3.30 -1.11 -2.48
N TRP A 21 -4.45 -0.68 -1.96
CA TRP A 21 -5.76 -1.02 -2.53
C TRP A 21 -6.32 0.17 -3.30
N PHE A 22 -6.65 -0.04 -4.57
CA PHE A 22 -7.25 1.00 -5.41
C PHE A 22 -8.77 1.00 -5.32
N VAL A 23 -9.37 2.18 -5.23
CA VAL A 23 -10.83 2.36 -5.18
C VAL A 23 -11.48 1.91 -6.49
N ALA A 24 -10.95 2.38 -7.62
CA ALA A 24 -11.59 2.21 -8.92
C ALA A 24 -11.63 0.76 -9.42
N SER A 25 -10.57 0.00 -9.16
CA SER A 25 -10.43 -1.38 -9.66
C SER A 25 -10.66 -2.45 -8.60
N GLY A 26 -10.68 -2.07 -7.32
CA GLY A 26 -10.66 -3.02 -6.19
C GLY A 26 -9.37 -3.85 -6.08
N LYS A 27 -8.39 -3.64 -6.97
CA LYS A 27 -7.14 -4.40 -6.99
C LYS A 27 -6.23 -3.99 -5.83
N CYS A 28 -5.55 -5.00 -5.29
CA CYS A 28 -4.44 -4.82 -4.37
C CYS A 28 -3.13 -5.01 -5.14
N TYR A 29 -2.21 -4.07 -4.98
CA TYR A 29 -0.83 -4.20 -5.45
C TYR A 29 0.09 -4.28 -4.26
N GLN A 30 1.08 -5.18 -4.33
CA GLN A 30 2.08 -5.37 -3.30
C GLN A 30 3.42 -4.87 -3.82
N PHE A 31 4.08 -4.05 -3.01
CA PHE A 31 5.42 -3.55 -3.25
C PHE A 31 6.33 -4.17 -2.21
N GLU A 32 7.29 -4.97 -2.65
CA GLU A 32 8.24 -5.67 -1.78
C GLU A 32 9.47 -4.80 -1.50
N GLU A 33 10.20 -5.14 -0.44
CA GLU A 33 11.43 -4.46 0.01
C GLU A 33 11.29 -2.94 0.24
N VAL A 34 10.09 -2.49 0.58
CA VAL A 34 9.83 -1.07 0.87
C VAL A 34 10.40 -0.74 2.25
N PRO A 35 11.33 0.22 2.37
CA PRO A 35 11.83 0.65 3.68
C PRO A 35 10.73 1.35 4.48
N PRO A 36 10.71 1.21 5.81
CA PRO A 36 9.77 1.93 6.66
C PRO A 36 10.03 3.44 6.59
N ASP A 37 8.95 4.24 6.63
CA ASP A 37 9.08 5.68 6.85
C ASP A 37 9.75 5.93 8.21
N THR A 38 10.66 6.89 8.25
CA THR A 38 11.50 7.20 9.43
C THR A 38 10.87 8.30 10.27
#